data_AF-A0A7S4T924-F1
#
_entry.id   AF-A0A7S4T924-F1
#
_cell.length_a   1.000
_cell.length_b   1.000
_cell.length_c   1.000
_cell.angle_alpha   90.00
_cell.angle_beta   90.00
_cell.angle_gamma   90.00
#
_symmetry.space_group_name_H-M   'P 1'
#
loop_
_entity.id
_entity.type
_entity.pdbx_description
1 polymer ?
#
loop_
_entity_poly.entity_id
_entity_poly.type
_entity_poly.pdbx_seq_one_letter_code
_entity_poly.pdbx_strand_id
1 'polypeptide(L)'
;DDFVANKRAKLDNLVIKAANQVAMDIFCGPSMASKIEHSDGDDKTDQTNKLQEHEQHPNISNANCKLYPERSLPSQQIITPNSLVVIFESFTNLNFVYVQPDEIFSNRNGHFHHNDFIGKPFGSKVRSRANGGLGYLYLLKPTPELWTCSLPHRTQIVHELDSSLIIQSLDIRPNMTVCESGTGSGAMSHMLARSIAPHGKLHTFEFNGDRVKKAKEEFMKHGLDHLVTVHWRDVCGEKE
;
A
#
# COMPACT_ATOMS: atom_id res chain seq x y z
N ASP A 1 35.16 -7.72 28.63
CA ASP A 1 34.40 -6.47 28.88
C ASP A 1 32.97 -6.75 29.33
N ASP A 2 32.80 -7.54 30.39
CA ASP A 2 31.48 -7.88 30.93
C ASP A 2 30.74 -6.67 31.52
N PHE A 3 31.48 -5.64 31.91
CA PHE A 3 30.92 -4.38 32.41
C PHE A 3 30.12 -3.61 31.34
N VAL A 4 30.57 -3.64 30.09
CA VAL A 4 29.92 -2.94 28.97
C VAL A 4 28.67 -3.71 28.51
N ALA A 5 28.76 -5.04 28.47
CA ALA A 5 27.63 -5.91 28.15
C ALA A 5 26.49 -5.79 29.19
N ASN A 6 26.84 -5.73 30.48
CA ASN A 6 25.89 -5.60 31.58
C ASN A 6 25.22 -4.20 31.62
N LYS A 7 25.95 -3.14 31.21
CA LYS A 7 25.37 -1.80 31.01
C LYS A 7 24.40 -1.75 29.83
N ARG A 8 24.72 -2.39 28.70
CA ARG A 8 23.81 -2.49 27.54
C ARG A 8 22.54 -3.24 27.91
N ALA A 9 22.65 -4.41 28.54
CA ALA A 9 21.49 -5.18 28.98
C ALA A 9 20.58 -4.40 29.96
N LYS A 10 21.15 -3.57 30.84
CA LYS A 10 20.37 -2.67 31.71
C LYS A 10 19.68 -1.56 30.92
N LEU A 11 20.36 -0.98 29.94
CA LEU A 11 19.79 0.07 29.09
C LEU A 11 18.65 -0.48 28.22
N ASP A 12 18.82 -1.67 27.63
CA ASP A 12 17.81 -2.33 26.81
C ASP A 12 16.55 -2.64 27.64
N ASN A 13 16.73 -3.14 28.88
CA ASN A 13 15.61 -3.37 29.80
C ASN A 13 14.89 -2.08 30.21
N LEU A 14 15.62 -0.97 30.35
CA LEU A 14 15.03 0.34 30.66
C LEU A 14 14.24 0.89 29.47
N VAL A 15 14.76 0.75 28.25
CA VAL A 15 14.08 1.15 27.00
C VAL A 15 12.80 0.34 26.80
N ILE A 16 12.85 -0.98 27.03
CA ILE A 16 11.68 -1.86 26.94
C ILE A 16 10.62 -1.46 27.96
N LYS A 17 11.01 -1.20 29.22
CA LYS A 17 10.05 -0.73 30.25
C LYS A 17 9.41 0.61 29.89
N ALA A 18 10.20 1.57 29.39
CA ALA A 18 9.68 2.87 29.00
C ALA A 18 8.73 2.75 27.80
N ALA A 19 9.08 1.95 26.78
CA ALA A 19 8.24 1.69 25.62
C ALA A 19 6.90 1.03 26.02
N ASN A 20 6.94 0.04 26.91
CA ASN A 20 5.74 -0.63 27.40
C ASN A 20 4.85 0.31 28.23
N GLN A 21 5.44 1.17 29.06
CA GLN A 21 4.66 2.14 29.84
C GLN A 21 3.98 3.16 28.93
N VAL A 22 4.69 3.70 27.94
CA VAL A 22 4.12 4.62 26.95
C VAL A 22 3.01 3.95 26.15
N ALA A 23 3.19 2.68 25.76
CA ALA A 23 2.15 1.91 25.07
C ALA A 23 0.89 1.76 25.94
N MET A 24 1.04 1.47 27.23
CA MET A 24 -0.08 1.36 28.18
C MET A 24 -0.79 2.70 28.39
N ASP A 25 -0.04 3.79 28.51
CA ASP A 25 -0.60 5.14 28.70
C ASP A 25 -1.38 5.61 27.45
N ILE A 26 -0.91 5.25 26.26
CA ILE A 26 -1.58 5.53 24.98
C ILE A 26 -2.87 4.71 24.85
N PHE A 27 -2.85 3.43 25.20
CA PHE A 27 -4.00 2.53 24.98
C PHE A 27 -5.09 2.66 26.05
N CYS A 28 -4.71 2.87 27.31
CA CYS A 28 -5.66 2.86 28.42
C CYS A 28 -6.08 4.27 28.88
N GLY A 29 -5.38 5.32 28.42
CA GLY A 29 -5.53 6.67 28.93
C GLY A 29 -5.14 6.79 30.41
N PRO A 30 -4.97 8.02 30.94
CA PRO A 30 -4.49 8.24 32.31
C PRO A 30 -5.46 7.79 33.42
N SER A 31 -6.64 7.25 33.08
CA SER A 31 -7.73 6.94 34.03
C SER A 31 -7.86 5.46 34.40
N MET A 32 -7.20 4.52 33.71
CA MET A 32 -7.50 3.08 33.88
C MET A 32 -6.42 2.26 34.59
N ALA A 33 -5.28 2.87 34.93
CA ALA A 33 -4.19 2.18 35.62
C ALA A 33 -4.49 1.83 37.10
N SER A 34 -5.63 2.27 37.67
CA SER A 34 -5.94 2.10 39.10
C SER A 34 -7.11 1.16 39.43
N LYS A 35 -7.68 0.42 38.47
CA LYS A 35 -8.92 -0.36 38.71
C LYS A 35 -8.96 -1.80 38.19
N ILE A 36 -7.82 -2.47 38.07
CA ILE A 36 -7.84 -3.92 37.84
C ILE A 36 -7.33 -4.63 39.10
N GLU A 37 -8.20 -4.67 40.11
CA GLU A 37 -8.22 -5.73 41.13
C GLU A 37 -9.55 -6.50 40.97
N HIS A 38 -9.47 -7.80 41.24
CA HIS A 38 -10.40 -8.88 40.89
C HIS A 38 -11.89 -8.64 41.20
N SER A 39 -12.76 -9.17 40.33
CA SER A 39 -13.92 -9.99 40.76
C SER A 39 -14.47 -10.81 39.59
N ASP A 40 -14.36 -12.13 39.72
CA ASP A 40 -15.15 -13.13 38.99
C ASP A 40 -16.65 -12.91 39.22
N GLY A 41 -17.47 -13.16 38.19
CA GLY A 41 -18.92 -13.13 38.30
C GLY A 41 -19.63 -13.37 36.97
N ASP A 42 -20.05 -14.61 36.77
CA ASP A 42 -21.06 -15.03 35.79
C ASP A 42 -22.33 -14.16 35.89
N ASP A 43 -22.96 -13.80 34.77
CA ASP A 43 -24.38 -14.14 34.60
C ASP A 43 -24.87 -14.07 33.15
N LYS A 44 -25.71 -15.06 32.83
CA LYS A 44 -26.43 -15.21 31.57
C LYS A 44 -27.68 -14.33 31.59
N THR A 45 -28.14 -13.87 30.42
CA THR A 45 -29.57 -13.90 30.09
C THR A 45 -29.80 -13.74 28.59
N ASP A 46 -30.31 -14.81 27.99
CA ASP A 46 -31.01 -14.84 26.71
C ASP A 46 -32.31 -14.06 26.80
N GLN A 47 -32.58 -13.17 25.84
CA GLN A 47 -33.95 -12.86 25.43
C GLN A 47 -34.05 -12.85 23.90
N THR A 48 -34.77 -13.85 23.43
CA THR A 48 -35.27 -14.06 22.09
C THR A 48 -36.17 -12.91 21.65
N ASN A 49 -36.09 -12.51 20.38
CA ASN A 49 -37.17 -11.76 19.75
C ASN A 49 -37.41 -12.22 18.30
N LYS A 50 -38.70 -12.31 18.00
CA LYS A 50 -39.36 -13.06 16.94
C LYS A 50 -39.04 -12.55 15.53
N LEU A 51 -38.88 -13.49 14.60
CA LEU A 51 -38.91 -13.27 13.17
C LEU A 51 -40.35 -12.96 12.72
N GLN A 52 -40.54 -11.82 12.07
CA GLN A 52 -41.64 -11.59 11.13
C GLN A 52 -41.02 -11.24 9.78
N GLU A 53 -41.20 -12.13 8.82
CA GLU A 53 -40.94 -11.89 7.41
C GLU A 53 -42.08 -11.02 6.84
N HIS A 54 -41.72 -9.92 6.20
CA HIS A 54 -42.53 -9.33 5.11
C HIS A 54 -41.58 -8.64 4.12
N GLU A 55 -41.63 -9.12 2.89
CA GLU A 55 -40.91 -8.62 1.72
C GLU A 55 -41.22 -7.15 1.42
N GLN A 56 -40.17 -6.37 1.18
CA GLN A 56 -40.12 -5.28 0.21
C GLN A 56 -38.63 -4.95 0.01
N HIS A 57 -38.05 -5.36 -1.12
CA HIS A 57 -36.70 -4.95 -1.47
C HIS A 57 -36.64 -3.41 -1.46
N PRO A 58 -35.86 -2.77 -0.58
CA PRO A 58 -35.77 -1.34 -0.59
C PRO A 58 -35.18 -0.93 -1.93
N ASN A 59 -35.87 -0.02 -2.62
CA ASN A 59 -35.32 0.70 -3.75
C ASN A 59 -34.02 1.36 -3.26
N ILE A 60 -32.88 0.73 -3.54
CA ILE A 60 -31.57 1.25 -3.15
C ILE A 60 -31.34 2.47 -4.06
N SER A 61 -31.85 3.62 -3.66
CA SER A 61 -31.52 4.89 -4.29
C SER A 61 -30.00 5.00 -4.25
N ASN A 62 -29.36 5.09 -5.42
CA ASN A 62 -27.92 5.33 -5.53
C ASN A 62 -27.50 6.36 -4.48
N ALA A 63 -26.49 6.03 -3.68
CA ALA A 63 -26.08 6.83 -2.53
C ALA A 63 -25.97 8.31 -2.90
N ASN A 64 -26.72 9.18 -2.21
CA ASN A 64 -26.71 10.61 -2.47
C ASN A 64 -25.36 11.19 -2.01
N CYS A 65 -24.42 11.33 -2.94
CA CYS A 65 -23.06 11.80 -2.67
C CYS A 65 -22.99 13.19 -2.01
N LYS A 66 -24.06 14.00 -2.07
CA LYS A 66 -24.12 15.32 -1.42
C LYS A 66 -24.18 15.26 0.12
N LEU A 67 -24.54 14.10 0.69
CA LEU A 67 -24.65 13.90 2.14
C LEU A 67 -23.31 13.56 2.80
N TYR A 68 -22.25 13.37 2.02
CA TYR A 68 -20.93 12.98 2.50
C TYR A 68 -19.90 14.09 2.17
N PRO A 69 -19.87 15.20 2.94
CA PRO A 69 -18.99 16.34 2.66
C PRO A 69 -17.49 15.99 2.78
N GLU A 70 -17.15 14.95 3.54
CA GLU A 70 -15.79 14.41 3.67
C GLU A 70 -15.55 13.11 2.91
N ARG A 71 -16.37 12.77 1.91
CA ARG A 71 -15.93 11.74 0.96
C ARG A 71 -14.75 12.36 0.21
N SER A 72 -13.57 11.74 0.32
CA SER A 72 -12.43 12.05 -0.55
C SER A 72 -12.94 12.10 -1.99
N LEU A 73 -13.11 13.33 -2.51
CA LEU A 73 -13.60 13.51 -3.86
C LEU A 73 -12.66 12.72 -4.77
N PRO A 74 -13.19 11.99 -5.77
CA PRO A 74 -12.33 11.25 -6.69
C PRO A 74 -11.29 12.23 -7.22
N SER A 75 -10.03 11.83 -7.10
CA SER A 75 -8.88 12.66 -7.46
C SER A 75 -9.13 13.35 -8.80
N GLN A 76 -9.27 14.67 -8.79
CA GLN A 76 -9.44 15.48 -10.01
C GLN A 76 -8.17 15.51 -10.87
N GLN A 77 -7.11 14.82 -10.43
CA GLN A 77 -5.87 14.70 -11.18
C GLN A 77 -6.14 14.10 -12.56
N ILE A 78 -5.69 14.84 -13.57
CA ILE A 78 -5.84 14.51 -14.97
C ILE A 78 -4.64 13.67 -15.41
N ILE A 79 -4.90 12.69 -16.28
CA ILE A 79 -3.87 11.87 -16.90
C ILE A 79 -3.14 12.71 -17.96
N THR A 80 -1.82 12.81 -17.82
CA THR A 80 -0.93 13.48 -18.78
C THR A 80 -0.07 12.45 -19.52
N PRO A 81 0.59 12.83 -20.63
CA PRO A 81 1.67 12.03 -21.19
C PRO A 81 2.71 11.68 -20.11
N ASN A 82 3.30 10.49 -20.22
CA ASN A 82 4.21 9.85 -19.26
C ASN A 82 3.60 9.47 -17.91
N SER A 83 2.30 9.72 -17.67
CA SER A 83 1.66 9.25 -16.42
C SER A 83 1.66 7.73 -16.35
N LEU A 84 2.03 7.19 -15.19
CA LEU A 84 1.79 5.79 -14.85
C LEU A 84 0.29 5.62 -14.54
N VAL A 85 -0.37 4.70 -15.24
CA VAL A 85 -1.79 4.40 -15.07
C VAL A 85 -1.97 2.91 -14.87
N VAL A 86 -2.70 2.53 -13.83
CA VAL A 86 -3.10 1.14 -13.61
C VAL A 86 -4.38 0.88 -14.40
N ILE A 87 -4.34 -0.09 -15.29
CA ILE A 87 -5.47 -0.54 -16.09
C ILE A 87 -6.20 -1.65 -15.33
N PHE A 88 -7.42 -1.34 -14.90
CA PHE A 88 -8.31 -2.35 -14.31
C PHE A 88 -9.22 -2.92 -15.40
N GLU A 89 -9.02 -4.19 -15.72
CA GLU A 89 -9.85 -4.94 -16.67
C GLU A 89 -10.92 -5.76 -15.95
N SER A 90 -10.49 -6.48 -14.91
CA SER A 90 -11.33 -7.29 -14.04
C SER A 90 -10.66 -7.41 -12.66
N PHE A 91 -11.37 -8.00 -11.69
CA PHE A 91 -10.79 -8.29 -10.37
C PHE A 91 -9.57 -9.22 -10.40
N THR A 92 -9.42 -9.98 -11.48
CA THR A 92 -8.32 -10.94 -11.66
C THR A 92 -7.24 -10.43 -12.60
N ASN A 93 -7.48 -9.34 -13.32
CA ASN A 93 -6.56 -8.84 -14.34
C ASN A 93 -6.39 -7.32 -14.19
N LEU A 94 -5.25 -6.98 -13.63
CA LEU A 94 -4.74 -5.63 -13.48
C LEU A 94 -3.43 -5.55 -14.26
N ASN A 95 -3.35 -4.56 -15.14
CA ASN A 95 -2.13 -4.21 -15.86
C ASN A 95 -1.75 -2.78 -15.54
N PHE A 96 -0.59 -2.32 -16.01
CA PHE A 96 -0.26 -0.91 -15.99
C PHE A 96 0.33 -0.49 -17.32
N VAL A 97 0.23 0.79 -17.62
CA VAL A 97 0.84 1.41 -18.79
C VAL A 97 1.46 2.75 -18.40
N TYR A 98 2.54 3.09 -19.09
CA TYR A 98 3.00 4.47 -19.17
C TYR A 98 2.30 5.11 -20.36
N VAL A 99 1.49 6.14 -20.10
CA VAL A 99 0.69 6.78 -21.14
C VAL A 99 1.62 7.52 -22.10
N GLN A 100 1.60 7.12 -23.36
CA GLN A 100 2.34 7.76 -24.45
C GLN A 100 1.38 8.11 -25.58
N PRO A 101 1.51 9.29 -26.23
CA PRO A 101 0.71 9.61 -27.41
C PRO A 101 0.84 8.51 -28.48
N ASP A 102 -0.25 8.24 -29.19
CA ASP A 102 -0.33 7.32 -30.34
C ASP A 102 -0.10 5.82 -30.04
N GLU A 103 0.29 5.47 -28.82
CA GLU A 103 0.38 4.09 -28.36
C GLU A 103 -0.99 3.47 -28.08
N ILE A 104 -1.05 2.13 -28.17
CA ILE A 104 -2.29 1.35 -28.04
C ILE A 104 -2.09 0.23 -27.03
N PHE A 105 -2.90 0.24 -25.97
CA PHE A 105 -3.05 -0.91 -25.09
C PHE A 105 -4.05 -1.89 -25.68
N SER A 106 -3.64 -3.14 -25.88
CA SER A 106 -4.48 -4.19 -26.48
C SER A 106 -4.62 -5.37 -25.54
N ASN A 107 -5.87 -5.84 -25.38
CA ASN A 107 -6.18 -7.04 -24.60
C ASN A 107 -7.39 -7.77 -25.21
N ARG A 108 -7.89 -8.79 -24.50
CA ARG A 108 -9.12 -9.52 -24.86
C ARG A 108 -10.34 -8.62 -25.05
N ASN A 109 -10.42 -7.50 -24.34
CA ASN A 109 -11.56 -6.58 -24.39
C ASN A 109 -11.46 -5.61 -25.59
N GLY A 110 -10.30 -5.54 -26.26
CA GLY A 110 -10.10 -4.85 -27.54
C GLY A 110 -8.90 -3.89 -27.52
N HIS A 111 -8.98 -2.83 -28.33
CA HIS A 111 -7.91 -1.86 -28.53
C HIS A 111 -8.25 -0.51 -27.90
N PHE A 112 -7.35 -0.03 -27.05
CA PHE A 112 -7.51 1.18 -26.26
C PHE A 112 -6.37 2.14 -26.56
N HIS A 113 -6.66 3.22 -27.28
CA HIS A 113 -5.67 4.22 -27.64
C HIS A 113 -5.35 5.11 -26.45
N HIS A 114 -4.07 5.34 -26.18
CA HIS A 114 -3.61 6.21 -25.10
C HIS A 114 -4.07 7.66 -25.27
N ASN A 115 -4.31 8.10 -26.51
CA ASN A 115 -4.93 9.40 -26.81
C ASN A 115 -6.31 9.55 -26.17
N ASP A 116 -7.03 8.44 -25.93
CA ASP A 116 -8.34 8.45 -25.24
C ASP A 116 -8.19 8.48 -23.70
N PHE A 117 -6.96 8.39 -23.18
CA PHE A 117 -6.65 8.40 -21.75
C PHE A 117 -6.23 9.81 -21.31
N ILE A 118 -5.41 10.45 -22.13
CA ILE A 118 -4.88 11.80 -21.89
C ILE A 118 -6.04 12.79 -21.74
N GLY A 119 -5.96 13.67 -20.74
CA GLY A 119 -7.00 14.66 -20.47
C GLY A 119 -8.18 14.13 -19.65
N LYS A 120 -8.30 12.82 -19.43
CA LYS A 120 -9.32 12.25 -18.54
C LYS A 120 -8.85 12.24 -17.08
N PRO A 121 -9.77 12.38 -16.12
CA PRO A 121 -9.45 12.15 -14.72
C PRO A 121 -9.23 10.65 -14.45
N PHE A 122 -8.40 10.34 -13.46
CA PHE A 122 -8.31 8.98 -12.92
C PHE A 122 -9.69 8.49 -12.43
N GLY A 123 -9.93 7.19 -12.54
CA GLY A 123 -11.22 6.53 -12.33
C GLY A 123 -12.10 6.47 -13.59
N SER A 124 -11.69 7.10 -14.69
CA SER A 124 -12.47 7.13 -15.92
C SER A 124 -12.62 5.75 -16.57
N LYS A 125 -13.83 5.46 -17.06
CA LYS A 125 -14.12 4.32 -17.91
C LYS A 125 -13.75 4.65 -19.37
N VAL A 126 -12.96 3.81 -20.01
CA VAL A 126 -12.65 3.90 -21.45
C VAL A 126 -13.22 2.69 -22.16
N ARG A 127 -13.88 2.93 -23.30
CA ARG A 127 -14.41 1.87 -24.15
C ARG A 127 -13.44 1.58 -25.29
N SER A 128 -13.37 0.32 -25.69
CA SER A 128 -12.61 -0.13 -26.85
C SER A 128 -13.18 0.48 -28.12
N ARG A 129 -12.31 0.81 -29.08
CA ARG A 129 -12.75 1.19 -30.45
C ARG A 129 -13.09 -0.03 -31.32
N ALA A 130 -12.68 -1.23 -30.89
CA ALA A 130 -12.97 -2.52 -31.52
C ALA A 130 -14.22 -3.19 -30.89
N ASN A 131 -14.66 -4.32 -31.46
CA ASN A 131 -15.74 -5.17 -30.94
C ASN A 131 -17.06 -4.43 -30.68
N GLY A 132 -17.42 -3.47 -31.53
CA GLY A 132 -18.66 -2.70 -31.40
C GLY A 132 -18.74 -1.83 -30.14
N GLY A 133 -17.61 -1.55 -29.46
CA GLY A 133 -17.58 -0.70 -28.26
C GLY A 133 -18.09 -1.36 -26.98
N LEU A 134 -18.21 -2.70 -26.97
CA LEU A 134 -18.67 -3.46 -25.80
C LEU A 134 -17.58 -3.63 -24.74
N GLY A 135 -16.31 -3.73 -25.16
CA GLY A 135 -15.17 -3.85 -24.25
C GLY A 135 -14.87 -2.52 -23.55
N TYR A 136 -14.48 -2.60 -22.27
CA TYR A 136 -14.09 -1.43 -21.49
C TYR A 136 -12.99 -1.74 -20.47
N LEU A 137 -12.36 -0.69 -19.99
CA LEU A 137 -11.40 -0.70 -18.88
C LEU A 137 -11.61 0.53 -18.00
N TYR A 138 -11.05 0.50 -16.78
CA TYR A 138 -10.95 1.68 -15.92
C TYR A 138 -9.51 2.11 -15.75
N LEU A 139 -9.28 3.43 -15.78
CA LEU A 139 -7.96 4.06 -15.63
C LEU A 139 -7.74 4.45 -14.17
N LEU A 140 -7.06 3.62 -13.38
CA LEU A 140 -6.86 3.85 -11.95
C LEU A 140 -5.55 4.59 -11.69
N LYS A 141 -5.57 5.44 -10.65
CA LYS A 141 -4.36 6.09 -10.14
C LYS A 141 -3.48 5.02 -9.50
N PRO A 142 -2.17 4.97 -9.79
CA PRO A 142 -1.28 4.03 -9.15
C PRO A 142 -1.25 4.28 -7.64
N THR A 143 -1.63 3.26 -6.88
CA THR A 143 -1.29 3.12 -5.46
C THR A 143 -0.34 1.94 -5.34
N PRO A 144 0.47 1.87 -4.29
CA PRO A 144 1.43 0.78 -4.24
C PRO A 144 0.77 -0.61 -4.01
N GLU A 145 -0.48 -0.70 -3.54
CA GLU A 145 -1.29 -1.94 -3.60
C GLU A 145 -1.62 -2.32 -5.03
N LEU A 146 -2.17 -1.37 -5.81
CA LEU A 146 -2.51 -1.59 -7.21
C LEU A 146 -1.26 -1.88 -8.06
N TRP A 147 -0.14 -1.27 -7.72
CA TRP A 147 1.17 -1.58 -8.29
C TRP A 147 1.58 -3.01 -7.97
N THR A 148 1.46 -3.43 -6.71
CA THR A 148 1.78 -4.80 -6.26
C THR A 148 1.00 -5.86 -7.03
N CYS A 149 -0.27 -5.60 -7.36
CA CYS A 149 -1.11 -6.49 -8.16
C CYS A 149 -0.84 -6.46 -9.67
N SER A 150 -0.23 -5.39 -10.21
CA SER A 150 -0.06 -5.18 -11.66
C SER A 150 1.38 -5.27 -12.15
N LEU A 151 2.36 -5.24 -11.24
CA LEU A 151 3.77 -5.24 -11.59
C LEU A 151 4.19 -6.54 -12.28
N PRO A 152 5.24 -6.52 -13.12
CA PRO A 152 5.77 -7.73 -13.71
C PRO A 152 6.58 -8.48 -12.65
N HIS A 153 6.11 -9.68 -12.27
CA HIS A 153 6.79 -10.50 -11.27
C HIS A 153 8.17 -10.95 -11.77
N ARG A 154 9.24 -10.42 -11.14
CA ARG A 154 10.63 -10.85 -11.36
C ARG A 154 11.08 -11.86 -10.31
N THR A 155 10.43 -11.84 -9.16
CA THR A 155 10.71 -12.64 -7.96
C THR A 155 9.40 -12.94 -7.27
N GLN A 156 9.44 -13.82 -6.26
CA GLN A 156 8.38 -13.84 -5.25
C GLN A 156 8.30 -12.46 -4.59
N ILE A 157 7.08 -12.01 -4.30
CA ILE A 157 6.82 -10.70 -3.70
C ILE A 157 6.15 -10.84 -2.34
N VAL A 158 6.24 -9.78 -1.54
CA VAL A 158 5.44 -9.58 -0.33
C VAL A 158 4.14 -8.90 -0.74
N HIS A 159 3.01 -9.50 -0.39
CA HIS A 159 1.68 -8.97 -0.70
C HIS A 159 1.24 -7.93 0.33
N GLU A 160 0.13 -7.25 0.04
CA GLU A 160 -0.38 -6.11 0.81
C GLU A 160 -0.70 -6.45 2.27
N LEU A 161 -1.22 -7.65 2.55
CA LEU A 161 -1.53 -8.09 3.91
C LEU A 161 -0.27 -8.18 4.77
N ASP A 162 0.74 -8.93 4.30
CA ASP A 162 2.01 -9.07 5.00
C ASP A 162 2.75 -7.73 5.10
N SER A 163 2.75 -6.95 4.02
CA SER A 163 3.39 -5.63 3.98
C SER A 163 2.79 -4.69 5.02
N SER A 164 1.47 -4.68 5.15
CA SER A 164 0.75 -3.86 6.13
C SER A 164 1.11 -4.25 7.56
N LEU A 165 1.16 -5.56 7.84
CA LEU A 165 1.52 -6.08 9.16
C LEU A 165 2.97 -5.75 9.50
N ILE A 166 3.90 -5.89 8.55
CA ILE A 166 5.32 -5.54 8.74
C ILE A 166 5.47 -4.04 9.06
N ILE A 167 4.84 -3.18 8.25
CA ILE A 167 4.88 -1.72 8.44
C ILE A 167 4.34 -1.33 9.81
N GLN A 168 3.23 -1.93 10.22
CA GLN A 168 2.62 -1.68 11.52
C GLN A 168 3.48 -2.21 12.67
N SER A 169 4.01 -3.43 12.54
CA SER A 169 4.81 -4.09 13.59
C SER A 169 6.16 -3.40 13.82
N LEU A 170 6.73 -2.83 12.76
CA LEU A 170 7.97 -2.05 12.82
C LEU A 170 7.71 -0.56 13.13
N ASP A 171 6.46 -0.16 13.35
CA ASP A 171 6.04 1.21 13.64
C ASP A 171 6.62 2.22 12.63
N ILE A 172 6.58 1.87 11.33
CA ILE A 172 7.14 2.69 10.26
C ILE A 172 6.26 3.92 10.05
N ARG A 173 6.88 5.09 10.14
CA ARG A 173 6.23 6.40 10.10
C ARG A 173 6.87 7.32 9.06
N PRO A 174 6.20 8.43 8.69
CA PRO A 174 6.76 9.46 7.84
C PRO A 174 8.14 9.92 8.32
N ASN A 175 9.02 10.20 7.36
CA ASN A 175 10.37 10.72 7.55
C ASN A 175 11.38 9.76 8.19
N MET A 176 11.01 8.49 8.42
CA MET A 176 11.96 7.49 8.89
C MET A 176 12.95 7.07 7.80
N THR A 177 14.12 6.60 8.25
CA THR A 177 15.08 5.89 7.40
C THR A 177 14.92 4.39 7.62
N VAL A 178 14.67 3.65 6.55
CA VAL A 178 14.40 2.21 6.58
C VAL A 178 15.41 1.50 5.68
N CYS A 179 15.86 0.32 6.11
CA CYS A 179 16.69 -0.57 5.31
C CYS A 179 15.87 -1.78 4.86
N GLU A 180 16.01 -2.18 3.60
CA GLU A 180 15.35 -3.34 3.01
C GLU A 180 16.38 -4.20 2.28
N SER A 181 16.30 -5.52 2.43
CA SER A 181 17.06 -6.47 1.61
C SER A 181 16.27 -7.78 1.51
N GLY A 182 16.00 -8.35 0.33
CA GLY A 182 16.34 -7.87 -1.02
C GLY A 182 15.30 -6.97 -1.68
N THR A 183 15.69 -6.11 -2.62
CA THR A 183 14.75 -5.25 -3.39
C THR A 183 13.76 -6.07 -4.24
N GLY A 184 14.23 -7.13 -4.91
CA GLY A 184 13.38 -8.03 -5.69
C GLY A 184 12.56 -7.33 -6.78
N SER A 185 11.24 -7.49 -6.74
CA SER A 185 10.31 -6.84 -7.67
C SER A 185 9.83 -5.45 -7.22
N GLY A 186 10.29 -4.97 -6.05
CA GLY A 186 9.99 -3.62 -5.56
C GLY A 186 8.60 -3.43 -4.95
N ALA A 187 7.81 -4.49 -4.76
CA ALA A 187 6.46 -4.40 -4.15
C ALA A 187 6.50 -3.77 -2.75
N MET A 188 7.29 -4.35 -1.85
CA MET A 188 7.48 -3.84 -0.49
C MET A 188 8.16 -2.48 -0.48
N SER A 189 9.13 -2.24 -1.37
CA SER A 189 9.80 -0.94 -1.50
C SER A 189 8.82 0.19 -1.77
N HIS A 190 7.80 -0.03 -2.59
CA HIS A 190 6.75 0.97 -2.86
C HIS A 190 5.83 1.21 -1.65
N MET A 191 5.50 0.16 -0.89
CA MET A 191 4.76 0.28 0.37
C MET A 191 5.55 1.14 1.38
N LEU A 192 6.83 0.82 1.56
CA LEU A 192 7.75 1.54 2.44
C LEU A 192 7.92 3.00 2.02
N ALA A 193 8.15 3.25 0.73
CA ALA A 193 8.33 4.59 0.19
C ALA A 193 7.12 5.50 0.50
N ARG A 194 5.90 4.97 0.38
CA ARG A 194 4.69 5.71 0.77
C ARG A 194 4.65 6.00 2.27
N SER A 195 4.97 5.01 3.11
CA SER A 195 4.89 5.16 4.56
C SER A 195 5.90 6.16 5.12
N ILE A 196 7.07 6.30 4.49
CA ILE A 196 8.15 7.19 4.93
C ILE A 196 8.15 8.57 4.23
N ALA A 197 7.34 8.76 3.18
CA ALA A 197 7.20 10.04 2.52
C ALA A 197 6.74 11.14 3.51
N PRO A 198 7.06 12.44 3.26
CA PRO A 198 7.74 12.99 2.09
C PRO A 198 9.26 13.13 2.22
N HIS A 199 9.85 13.00 3.42
CA HIS A 199 11.28 13.26 3.64
C HIS A 199 12.08 12.05 4.13
N GLY A 200 11.45 10.88 4.23
CA GLY A 200 12.13 9.67 4.66
C GLY A 200 13.11 9.13 3.62
N LYS A 201 13.82 8.07 3.98
CA LYS A 201 14.77 7.39 3.10
C LYS A 201 14.67 5.89 3.18
N LEU A 202 14.55 5.23 2.04
CA LEU A 202 14.64 3.79 1.91
C LEU A 202 16.00 3.43 1.31
N HIS A 203 16.82 2.71 2.07
CA HIS A 203 18.02 2.08 1.55
C HIS A 203 17.71 0.60 1.27
N THR A 204 17.51 0.28 0.00
CA THR A 204 17.21 -1.08 -0.42
C THR A 204 18.43 -1.72 -1.08
N PHE A 205 18.68 -2.99 -0.80
CA PHE A 205 19.85 -3.73 -1.27
C PHE A 205 19.41 -4.88 -2.17
N GLU A 206 20.10 -5.07 -3.29
CA GLU A 206 19.88 -6.20 -4.19
C GLU A 206 21.23 -6.72 -4.70
N PHE A 207 21.41 -8.03 -4.64
CA PHE A 207 22.68 -8.67 -5.02
C PHE A 207 22.77 -8.88 -6.54
N ASN A 208 21.63 -9.02 -7.23
CA ASN A 208 21.58 -9.20 -8.69
C ASN A 208 21.67 -7.85 -9.42
N GLY A 209 22.77 -7.63 -10.16
CA GLY A 209 23.03 -6.36 -10.84
C GLY A 209 21.99 -5.96 -11.89
N ASP A 210 21.37 -6.92 -12.59
CA ASP A 210 20.34 -6.61 -13.59
C ASP A 210 19.03 -6.16 -12.92
N ARG A 211 18.67 -6.75 -11.78
CA ARG A 211 17.54 -6.30 -10.98
C ARG A 211 17.77 -4.92 -10.39
N VAL A 212 19.00 -4.60 -9.96
CA VAL A 212 19.35 -3.25 -9.50
C VAL A 212 19.10 -2.20 -10.59
N LYS A 213 19.55 -2.44 -11.81
CA LYS A 213 19.35 -1.51 -12.94
C LYS A 213 17.85 -1.26 -13.19
N LYS A 214 17.08 -2.35 -13.30
CA LYS A 214 15.63 -2.28 -13.51
C LYS A 214 14.90 -1.55 -12.37
N ALA A 215 15.24 -1.85 -11.12
CA ALA A 215 14.63 -1.21 -9.96
C ALA A 215 14.93 0.30 -9.93
N LYS A 216 16.18 0.71 -10.20
CA LYS A 216 16.56 2.13 -10.28
C LYS A 216 15.76 2.89 -11.35
N GLU A 217 15.65 2.31 -12.54
CA GLU A 217 14.85 2.89 -13.63
C GLU A 217 13.37 3.00 -13.27
N GLU A 218 12.81 1.96 -12.64
CA GLU A 218 11.41 1.91 -12.20
C GLU A 218 11.12 2.98 -11.14
N PHE A 219 11.93 3.06 -10.08
CA PHE A 219 11.78 4.08 -9.03
C PHE A 219 11.93 5.50 -9.57
N MET A 220 12.86 5.73 -10.50
CA MET A 220 13.00 7.03 -11.17
C MET A 220 11.75 7.39 -11.98
N LYS A 221 11.23 6.46 -12.80
CA LYS A 221 10.00 6.68 -13.58
C LYS A 221 8.78 6.95 -12.70
N HIS A 222 8.76 6.39 -11.50
CA HIS A 222 7.68 6.59 -10.52
C HIS A 222 7.87 7.83 -9.65
N GLY A 223 8.97 8.58 -9.84
CA GLY A 223 9.30 9.77 -9.04
C GLY A 223 9.68 9.46 -7.59
N LEU A 224 10.18 8.25 -7.31
CA LEU A 224 10.58 7.78 -5.99
C LEU A 224 12.09 7.84 -5.75
N ASP A 225 12.87 8.30 -6.73
CA ASP A 225 14.32 8.48 -6.65
C ASP A 225 14.77 9.37 -5.47
N HIS A 226 13.94 10.36 -5.12
CA HIS A 226 14.17 11.22 -3.97
C HIS A 226 13.92 10.53 -2.62
N LEU A 227 13.25 9.38 -2.56
CA LEU A 227 13.02 8.60 -1.32
C LEU A 227 13.85 7.32 -1.28
N VAL A 228 14.06 6.67 -2.42
CA VAL A 228 14.59 5.31 -2.51
C VAL A 228 15.99 5.31 -3.12
N THR A 229 16.94 4.70 -2.41
CA THR A 229 18.30 4.46 -2.90
C THR A 229 18.55 2.96 -2.99
N VAL A 230 18.82 2.47 -4.20
CA VAL A 230 19.12 1.05 -4.47
C VAL A 230 20.62 0.82 -4.48
N HIS A 231 21.08 -0.09 -3.63
CA HIS A 231 22.47 -0.52 -3.50
C HIS A 231 22.68 -1.88 -4.16
N TRP A 232 23.68 -1.98 -5.04
CA TRP A 232 24.11 -3.27 -5.56
C TRP A 232 25.11 -3.90 -4.59
N ARG A 233 24.65 -4.84 -3.77
CA ARG A 233 25.48 -5.45 -2.72
C ARG A 233 24.86 -6.75 -2.24
N ASP A 234 25.72 -7.71 -1.89
CA ASP A 234 25.35 -8.83 -1.04
C ASP A 234 25.39 -8.37 0.43
N VAL A 235 24.25 -8.42 1.12
CA VAL A 235 24.12 -7.95 2.51
C VAL A 235 24.72 -8.93 3.50
N CYS A 236 24.84 -10.21 3.13
CA CYS A 236 25.43 -11.25 3.98
C CYS A 236 26.91 -11.50 3.67
N GLY A 237 27.40 -11.04 2.51
CA GLY A 237 28.78 -11.22 2.08
C GLY A 237 29.78 -10.58 3.04
N GLU A 238 30.92 -11.24 3.24
CA GLU A 238 32.03 -10.68 4.01
C GLU A 238 32.58 -9.41 3.34
N LYS A 239 33.06 -8.46 4.15
CA LYS A 239 33.77 -7.29 3.64
C LYS A 239 35.13 -7.75 3.12
N GLU A 240 35.34 -7.69 1.80
CA GLU A 240 36.69 -7.65 1.22
C GLU A 240 37.41 -6.35 1.61
#